data_AF-A0A562UF97-F1
#
_entry.id   AF-A0A562UF97-F1
#
_cell.length_a   1.000
_cell.length_b   1.000
_cell.length_c   1.000
_cell.angle_alpha   90.00
_cell.angle_beta   90.00
_cell.angle_gamma   90.00
#
_symmetry.space_group_name_H-M   'P 1'
#
loop_
_entity.id
_entity.type
_entity.pdbx_description
1 polymer ?
#
loop_
_entity_poly.entity_id
_entity_poly.type
_entity_poly.pdbx_seq_one_letter_code
_entity_poly.pdbx_strand_id
1 'polypeptide(L)'
;MSTTDNKYPMWPAIVHAKCPRCRRGDMFTTPMYGFKSQKMNTTCPHCGLVFEREPGYFYVAMFVSYALFVAEMVTLAVAISVLSGSRNPWVYVSIIIAVGVALSPFNFRYSRVLLLHWLTPGLHYHPEMSEDIIKENSVK
;
A
#
# COMPACT_ATOMS: atom_id res chain seq x y z
N MET A 1 14.45 32.29 -1.59
CA MET A 1 15.35 31.13 -1.40
C MET A 1 15.14 30.58 0.01
N SER A 2 14.09 29.79 0.22
CA SER A 2 13.86 29.01 1.44
C SER A 2 12.79 27.97 1.12
N THR A 3 13.14 26.93 0.37
CA THR A 3 12.29 25.75 0.27
C THR A 3 12.31 25.10 1.64
N THR A 4 11.19 25.17 2.36
CA THR A 4 10.99 24.36 3.56
C THR A 4 11.09 22.91 3.11
N ASP A 5 12.22 22.28 3.42
CA ASP A 5 12.55 20.88 3.14
C ASP A 5 11.58 19.98 3.92
N ASN A 6 10.34 19.88 3.43
CA ASN A 6 9.23 19.18 4.07
C ASN A 6 9.42 17.68 3.78
N LYS A 7 10.42 17.08 4.45
CA LYS A 7 10.76 15.67 4.30
C LYS A 7 9.62 14.82 4.83
N TYR A 8 8.76 14.39 3.92
CA TYR A 8 7.68 13.47 4.27
C TYR A 8 8.29 12.13 4.72
N PRO A 9 7.99 11.63 5.93
CA PRO A 9 8.48 10.35 6.39
C PRO A 9 7.92 9.18 5.57
N MET A 10 8.68 8.08 5.48
CA MET A 10 8.30 6.90 4.70
C MET A 10 7.10 6.16 5.29
N TRP A 11 7.04 6.01 6.61
CA TRP A 11 6.00 5.24 7.29
C TRP A 11 4.59 5.79 7.05
N PRO A 12 4.32 7.10 7.22
CA PRO A 12 3.01 7.66 6.89
C PRO A 12 2.66 7.54 5.41
N ALA A 13 3.64 7.59 4.51
CA ALA A 13 3.42 7.38 3.09
C ALA A 13 2.95 5.95 2.78
N ILE A 14 3.54 4.93 3.42
CA ILE A 14 3.11 3.54 3.29
C ILE A 14 1.69 3.36 3.85
N VAL A 15 1.43 3.84 5.07
CA VAL A 15 0.11 3.70 5.72
C VAL A 15 -1.01 4.38 4.93
N HIS A 16 -0.75 5.55 4.36
CA HIS A 16 -1.74 6.28 3.57
C HIS A 16 -1.74 5.88 2.08
N ALA A 17 -0.98 4.87 1.69
CA ALA A 17 -0.82 4.44 0.30
C ALA A 17 -0.49 5.61 -0.65
N LYS A 18 0.49 6.43 -0.23
CA LYS A 18 1.04 7.54 -1.01
C LYS A 18 2.14 7.05 -1.95
N CYS A 19 2.40 7.83 -3.00
CA CYS A 19 3.44 7.54 -3.97
C CYS A 19 4.82 7.45 -3.30
N PRO A 20 5.63 6.41 -3.55
CA PRO A 20 6.96 6.27 -2.93
C PRO A 20 7.97 7.35 -3.35
N ARG A 21 7.81 7.93 -4.56
CA ARG A 21 8.70 8.96 -5.10
C ARG A 21 8.47 10.34 -4.47
N CYS A 22 7.22 10.80 -4.41
CA CYS A 22 6.89 12.13 -3.88
C CYS A 22 6.24 12.11 -2.49
N ARG A 23 5.85 10.94 -1.97
CA ARG A 23 5.17 10.72 -0.67
C ARG A 23 3.87 11.50 -0.44
N ARG A 24 3.34 12.16 -1.47
CA ARG A 24 2.18 13.04 -1.39
C ARG A 24 0.98 12.59 -2.24
N GLY A 25 1.23 12.16 -3.47
CA GLY A 25 0.18 11.74 -4.40
C GLY A 25 -0.46 10.42 -3.98
N ASP A 26 -1.77 10.31 -4.11
CA ASP A 26 -2.53 9.11 -3.75
C ASP A 26 -2.40 8.01 -4.82
N MET A 27 -2.03 6.80 -4.40
CA MET A 27 -1.96 5.64 -5.29
C MET A 27 -3.34 5.11 -5.66
N PHE A 28 -4.33 5.26 -4.78
CA PHE A 28 -5.67 4.71 -4.94
C PHE A 28 -6.71 5.84 -4.97
N THR A 29 -7.68 5.71 -5.87
CA THR A 29 -8.80 6.66 -5.99
C THR A 29 -9.95 6.34 -5.06
N THR A 30 -10.09 5.08 -4.66
CA THR A 30 -11.20 4.61 -3.83
C THR A 30 -10.77 4.31 -2.38
N PRO A 31 -11.68 4.49 -1.41
CA PRO A 31 -11.43 4.14 -0.02
C PRO A 31 -11.33 2.62 0.13
N MET A 32 -10.53 2.17 1.10
CA MET A 32 -10.16 0.76 1.30
C MET A 32 -11.34 -0.19 1.49
N TYR A 33 -12.34 0.21 2.27
CA TYR A 33 -13.54 -0.56 2.57
C TYR A 33 -14.77 0.08 1.93
N GLY A 34 -14.75 0.23 0.61
CA GLY A 34 -15.87 0.77 -0.16
C GLY A 34 -16.69 -0.32 -0.86
N PHE A 35 -17.96 -0.01 -1.17
CA PHE A 35 -18.82 -0.85 -2.02
C PHE A 35 -18.31 -1.01 -3.46
N LYS A 36 -17.32 -0.20 -3.87
CA LYS A 36 -16.69 -0.26 -5.20
C LYS A 36 -15.31 -0.90 -5.08
N SER A 37 -14.92 -1.64 -6.12
CA SER A 37 -13.60 -2.25 -6.22
C SER A 37 -12.47 -1.23 -6.01
N GLN A 38 -11.38 -1.68 -5.40
CA GLN A 38 -10.18 -0.87 -5.16
C GLN A 38 -9.54 -0.48 -6.50
N LYS A 39 -9.68 0.79 -6.91
CA LYS A 39 -9.13 1.29 -8.17
C LYS A 39 -7.85 2.06 -7.90
N MET A 40 -6.75 1.52 -8.41
CA MET A 40 -5.44 2.17 -8.41
C MET A 40 -5.34 3.16 -9.56
N ASN A 41 -4.65 4.28 -9.33
CA ASN A 41 -4.27 5.22 -10.39
C ASN A 41 -3.21 4.58 -11.29
N THR A 42 -3.22 4.90 -12.58
CA THR A 42 -2.15 4.49 -13.52
C THR A 42 -0.91 5.35 -13.32
N THR A 43 -1.11 6.64 -13.10
CA THR A 43 -0.06 7.63 -12.84
C THR A 43 -0.31 8.38 -11.53
N CYS A 44 0.76 8.81 -10.88
CA CYS A 44 0.69 9.61 -9.68
C CYS A 44 0.13 11.01 -10.02
N PRO A 45 -0.93 11.48 -9.34
CA PRO A 45 -1.55 12.78 -9.65
C PRO A 45 -0.66 13.99 -9.33
N HIS A 46 0.38 13.81 -8.51
CA HIS A 46 1.33 14.86 -8.14
C HIS A 46 2.58 14.89 -9.04
N CYS A 47 3.39 13.82 -9.01
CA CYS A 47 4.68 13.77 -9.71
C CYS A 47 4.64 13.12 -11.09
N GLY A 48 3.46 12.66 -11.57
CA GLY A 48 3.31 12.02 -12.88
C GLY A 48 3.95 10.63 -13.02
N LEU A 49 4.44 10.04 -11.92
CA LEU A 49 5.04 8.71 -11.93
C LEU A 49 4.03 7.66 -12.41
N VAL A 50 4.35 6.94 -13.48
CA VAL A 50 3.60 5.73 -13.88
C VAL A 50 3.88 4.63 -12.86
N PHE A 51 2.84 4.12 -12.21
CA PHE A 51 2.99 3.07 -11.19
C PHE A 51 3.26 1.70 -11.79
N GLU A 52 2.63 1.40 -12.92
CA GLU A 52 2.93 0.21 -13.72
C GLU A 52 4.07 0.53 -14.67
N ARG A 53 5.29 0.17 -14.28
CA ARG A 53 6.47 0.42 -15.12
C ARG A 53 6.56 -0.52 -16.32
N GLU A 54 6.17 -1.76 -16.11
CA GLU A 54 6.27 -2.85 -17.07
C GLU A 54 4.93 -3.58 -17.13
N PRO A 55 4.51 -4.08 -18.30
CA PRO A 55 3.29 -4.84 -18.40
C PRO A 55 3.38 -6.08 -17.50
N GLY A 56 2.41 -6.21 -16.59
CA GLY A 56 2.40 -7.32 -15.63
C GLY A 56 3.22 -7.07 -14.36
N TYR A 57 3.71 -5.86 -14.12
CA TYR A 57 4.41 -5.48 -12.89
C TYR A 57 3.66 -5.89 -11.62
N PHE A 58 2.32 -5.80 -11.65
CA PHE A 58 1.47 -6.16 -10.51
C PHE A 58 1.32 -7.67 -10.27
N TYR A 59 1.83 -8.55 -11.14
CA TYR A 59 1.93 -9.98 -10.81
C TYR A 59 2.84 -10.21 -9.61
N VAL A 60 3.89 -9.40 -9.45
CA VAL A 60 4.74 -9.47 -8.26
C VAL A 60 3.97 -9.08 -6.99
N ALA A 61 3.03 -8.13 -7.10
CA ALA A 61 2.17 -7.76 -5.98
C ALA A 61 1.24 -8.91 -5.56
N MET A 62 0.88 -9.82 -6.48
CA MET A 62 0.12 -11.02 -6.13
C MET A 62 0.94 -11.96 -5.22
N PHE A 63 2.23 -12.15 -5.50
CA PHE A 63 3.11 -12.96 -4.64
C PHE A 63 3.30 -12.33 -3.27
N VAL A 64 3.45 -11.00 -3.19
CA VAL A 64 3.48 -10.27 -1.91
C VAL A 64 2.19 -10.48 -1.13
N SER A 65 1.04 -10.43 -1.81
CA SER A 65 -0.26 -10.68 -1.17
C SER A 65 -0.39 -12.09 -0.64
N TYR A 66 0.14 -13.07 -1.35
CA TYR A 66 0.17 -14.46 -0.90
C TYR A 66 1.05 -14.61 0.36
N ALA A 67 2.24 -14.01 0.37
CA ALA A 67 3.12 -14.03 1.54
C ALA A 67 2.48 -13.36 2.77
N LEU A 68 1.80 -12.23 2.59
CA LEU A 68 1.05 -11.56 3.66
C LEU A 68 -0.08 -12.45 4.20
N PHE A 69 -0.83 -13.10 3.31
CA PHE A 69 -1.90 -14.00 3.72
C PHE A 69 -1.38 -15.22 4.48
N VAL A 70 -0.26 -15.82 4.06
CA VAL A 70 0.38 -16.92 4.80
C VAL A 70 0.85 -16.45 6.19
N ALA A 71 1.46 -15.26 6.28
CA ALA A 71 1.86 -14.70 7.56
C ALA A 71 0.66 -14.43 8.48
N GLU A 72 -0.44 -13.93 7.94
CA GLU A 72 -1.71 -13.72 8.65
C GLU A 72 -2.28 -15.05 9.18
N MET A 73 -2.35 -16.08 8.33
CA MET A 73 -2.80 -17.43 8.68
C MET A 73 -2.02 -18.02 9.85
N VAL A 74 -0.68 -17.98 9.78
CA VAL A 74 0.20 -18.49 10.82
C VAL A 74 0.02 -17.70 12.12
N THR A 75 -0.04 -16.36 12.01
CA THR A 75 -0.23 -15.48 13.17
C THR A 75 -1.55 -15.76 13.86
N LEU A 76 -2.64 -15.92 13.11
CA LEU A 76 -3.95 -16.25 13.64
C LEU A 76 -3.98 -17.65 14.27
N ALA A 77 -3.37 -18.65 13.63
CA ALA A 77 -3.29 -19.99 14.20
C ALA A 77 -2.57 -19.99 15.56
N VAL A 78 -1.42 -19.32 15.64
CA VAL A 78 -0.68 -19.15 16.91
C VAL A 78 -1.52 -18.36 17.92
N ALA A 79 -2.12 -17.24 17.54
CA ALA A 79 -2.95 -16.42 18.43
C ALA A 79 -4.13 -17.20 19.01
N ILE A 80 -4.86 -17.97 18.18
CA ILE A 80 -5.99 -18.80 18.62
C ILE A 80 -5.51 -19.88 19.59
N SER A 81 -4.38 -20.54 19.29
CA SER A 81 -3.82 -21.57 20.18
C SER A 81 -3.43 -21.04 21.55
N VAL A 82 -2.85 -19.84 21.61
CA VAL A 82 -2.39 -19.21 22.86
C VAL A 82 -3.57 -18.63 23.64
N LEU A 83 -4.52 -17.96 22.98
CA LEU A 83 -5.62 -17.26 23.65
C LEU A 83 -6.78 -18.19 24.04
N SER A 84 -7.16 -19.11 23.15
CA SER A 84 -8.36 -19.94 23.33
C SER A 84 -8.05 -21.27 24.00
N GLY A 85 -6.83 -21.82 23.83
CA GLY A 85 -6.45 -23.16 24.31
C GLY A 85 -7.26 -24.31 23.69
N SER A 86 -8.23 -24.01 22.81
CA SER A 86 -9.11 -24.96 22.16
C SER A 86 -8.37 -25.71 21.05
N ARG A 87 -8.50 -27.04 21.01
CA ARG A 87 -7.98 -27.90 19.93
C ARG A 87 -9.00 -28.17 18.82
N ASN A 88 -10.17 -27.52 18.87
CA ASN A 88 -11.23 -27.76 17.91
C ASN A 88 -10.87 -27.12 16.54
N PRO A 89 -10.65 -27.91 15.48
CA PRO A 89 -10.23 -27.39 14.17
C PRO A 89 -11.22 -26.40 13.56
N TRP A 90 -12.52 -26.55 13.84
CA TRP A 90 -13.57 -25.68 13.29
C TRP A 90 -13.47 -24.25 13.78
N VAL A 91 -12.96 -24.03 14.99
CA VAL A 91 -12.71 -22.68 15.54
C VAL A 91 -11.59 -21.99 14.75
N TYR A 92 -10.51 -22.72 14.43
CA TYR A 92 -9.42 -22.18 13.61
C TYR A 92 -9.93 -21.81 12.21
N VAL A 93 -10.62 -22.74 11.55
CA VAL A 93 -11.10 -22.52 10.18
C VAL A 93 -12.09 -21.35 10.11
N SER A 94 -13.05 -21.28 11.03
CA SER A 94 -14.06 -20.21 11.02
C SER A 94 -13.44 -18.82 11.25
N ILE A 95 -12.54 -18.69 12.24
CA ILE A 95 -11.87 -17.41 12.53
C ILE A 95 -10.96 -17.02 11.37
N ILE A 96 -10.15 -17.94 10.87
CA ILE A 96 -9.23 -17.69 9.76
C ILE A 96 -9.98 -17.21 8.51
N ILE A 97 -11.09 -17.88 8.15
CA ILE A 97 -11.89 -17.47 6.99
C ILE A 97 -12.53 -16.10 7.24
N ALA A 98 -13.10 -15.88 8.41
CA ALA A 98 -13.73 -14.61 8.75
C ALA A 98 -12.74 -13.44 8.68
N VAL A 99 -11.56 -13.60 9.29
CA VAL A 99 -10.51 -12.58 9.29
C VAL A 99 -9.92 -12.42 7.89
N GLY A 100 -9.62 -13.51 7.17
CA GLY A 100 -9.09 -13.45 5.81
C GLY A 100 -10.02 -12.75 4.81
N VAL A 101 -11.35 -12.93 4.94
CA VAL A 101 -12.33 -12.19 4.13
C VAL A 101 -12.34 -10.71 4.53
N ALA A 102 -12.32 -10.40 5.82
CA ALA A 102 -12.28 -9.02 6.32
C ALA A 102 -10.98 -8.27 5.94
N LEU A 103 -9.84 -8.97 5.89
CA LEU A 103 -8.53 -8.41 5.55
C LEU A 103 -8.20 -8.57 4.06
N SER A 104 -9.02 -9.24 3.25
CA SER A 104 -8.83 -9.35 1.81
C SER A 104 -8.55 -8.00 1.10
N PRO A 105 -9.37 -6.94 1.29
CA PRO A 105 -9.09 -5.64 0.68
C PRO A 105 -7.81 -4.99 1.24
N PHE A 106 -7.44 -5.29 2.49
CA PHE A 106 -6.19 -4.84 3.10
C PHE A 106 -5.00 -5.45 2.39
N ASN A 107 -4.94 -6.77 2.31
CA ASN A 107 -3.85 -7.50 1.69
C ASN A 107 -3.66 -7.06 0.23
N PHE A 108 -4.75 -6.94 -0.53
CA PHE A 108 -4.68 -6.48 -1.92
C PHE A 108 -4.10 -5.07 -2.10
N ARG A 109 -4.48 -4.13 -1.22
CA ARG A 109 -4.02 -2.74 -1.29
C ARG A 109 -2.56 -2.62 -0.87
N TYR A 110 -2.21 -3.17 0.28
CA TYR A 110 -0.87 -3.05 0.84
C TYR A 110 0.17 -3.83 0.05
N SER A 111 -0.19 -4.95 -0.59
CA SER A 111 0.75 -5.68 -1.44
C SER A 111 1.35 -4.83 -2.55
N ARG A 112 0.54 -3.96 -3.17
CA ARG A 112 1.02 -3.02 -4.20
C ARG A 112 1.85 -1.87 -3.62
N VAL A 113 1.47 -1.39 -2.43
CA VAL A 113 2.23 -0.34 -1.73
C VAL A 113 3.61 -0.86 -1.34
N LEU A 114 3.68 -2.06 -0.77
CA LEU A 114 4.93 -2.72 -0.36
C LEU A 114 5.80 -3.06 -1.55
N LEU A 115 5.22 -3.59 -2.64
CA LEU A 115 5.95 -3.81 -3.88
C LEU A 115 6.66 -2.53 -4.33
N LEU A 116 5.93 -1.41 -4.37
CA LEU A 116 6.44 -0.12 -4.83
C LEU A 116 7.43 0.54 -3.86
N HIS A 117 7.28 0.35 -2.55
CA HIS A 117 8.17 0.98 -1.55
C HIS A 117 9.44 0.18 -1.26
N TRP A 118 9.38 -1.15 -1.33
CA TRP A 118 10.50 -2.02 -0.92
C TRP A 118 11.09 -2.86 -2.04
N LEU A 119 10.27 -3.39 -2.94
CA LEU A 119 10.74 -4.35 -3.94
C LEU A 119 11.08 -3.69 -5.29
N THR A 120 10.73 -2.41 -5.52
CA THR A 120 11.14 -1.68 -6.74
C THR A 120 12.50 -1.02 -6.57
N PRO A 121 13.59 -1.57 -7.14
CA PRO A 121 14.86 -0.86 -7.16
C PRO A 121 14.75 0.44 -7.97
N GLY A 122 15.42 1.49 -7.52
CA GLY A 122 15.49 2.79 -8.24
C GLY A 122 14.30 3.72 -8.00
N LEU A 123 13.31 3.35 -7.19
CA LEU A 123 12.21 4.22 -6.80
C LEU A 123 12.48 4.88 -5.45
N HIS A 124 13.41 5.85 -5.45
CA HIS A 124 13.77 6.60 -4.26
C HIS A 124 12.86 7.83 -4.05
N TYR A 125 12.85 8.31 -2.80
CA TYR A 125 12.17 9.55 -2.45
C TYR A 125 12.97 10.74 -2.98
N HIS A 126 12.28 11.58 -3.74
CA HIS A 126 12.81 12.81 -4.34
C HIS A 126 12.08 14.00 -3.70
N PRO A 127 12.68 14.68 -2.72
CA PRO A 127 12.02 15.78 -2.01
C PRO A 127 11.59 16.91 -2.95
N GLU A 128 12.35 17.18 -4.02
CA GLU A 128 12.05 18.17 -5.06
C GLU A 128 10.71 17.88 -5.77
N MET A 129 10.33 16.60 -5.89
CA MET A 129 9.08 16.18 -6.55
C MET A 129 7.87 16.23 -5.59
N SER A 130 8.09 16.58 -4.32
CA SER A 130 7.05 16.71 -3.29
C SER A 130 6.60 18.15 -3.08
N GLU A 131 7.35 19.11 -3.61
CA GLU A 131 6.99 20.53 -3.62
C GLU A 131 5.80 20.78 -4.54
N ASP A 132 4.93 21.70 -4.14
CA ASP A 132 3.85 22.16 -5.01
C ASP A 132 4.47 22.91 -6.19
N ILE A 133 4.07 22.56 -7.41
CA ILE A 133 4.46 23.33 -8.59
C ILE A 133 3.83 24.71 -8.44
N ILE A 134 4.61 25.69 -7.97
CA ILE A 134 4.23 27.10 -8.02
C ILE A 134 4.14 27.43 -9.51
N LYS A 135 2.91 27.53 -10.03
CA LYS A 135 2.68 28.03 -11.39
C LYS A 135 3.11 29.50 -11.39
N GLU A 136 4.33 29.76 -11.84
CA GLU A 136 4.82 31.10 -12.16
C GLU A 136 4.07 31.59 -13.41
N ASN A 137 2.82 32.01 -13.22
CA ASN A 137 1.95 32.62 -14.23
C ASN A 137 1.30 33.88 -13.65
N SER A 138 2.10 34.76 -13.05
CA SER A 138 1.61 36.06 -12.58
C SER A 138 2.69 37.16 -12.48
N VAL A 139 3.69 37.16 -13.36
CA VAL A 139 4.39 38.41 -13.67
C VAL A 139 4.35 38.60 -15.19
N LYS A 140 3.33 39.38 -15.55
CA LYS A 140 3.18 40.03 -16.84
C LYS A 140 4.30 41.05 -17.05
#